data_AF-A0A5M7C7Y1-F1
#
_entry.id   AF-A0A5M7C7Y1-F1
#
_cell.length_a   1.000
_cell.length_b   1.000
_cell.length_c   1.000
_cell.angle_alpha   90.00
_cell.angle_beta   90.00
_cell.angle_gamma   90.00
#
_symmetry.space_group_name_H-M   'P 1'
#
loop_
_entity.id
_entity.type
_entity.pdbx_description
1 polymer ?
#
loop_
_entity_poly.entity_id
_entity_poly.type
_entity_poly.pdbx_seq_one_letter_code
_entity_poly.pdbx_strand_id
1 'polypeptide(L)'
;MKRRRLNARTRGLVRQIAAWCLHYPDAELVRQLPLLREATAELGDLPTAEPLHRLLDHLAGTPLPVAEQHYIEVFDVSPRRSLYLTWFVHGDTRLRGGALAELAGIFRAHGFRIADGELPDYLPALLEFSVAAADPGEALLGRFRPAIELLHRKLGEVDTPYAGAVLAVLDAVPRSRETAAVPAQAPTELVGLQPFLLREGSR
;
A
#
# COMPACT_ATOMS: atom_id res chain seq x y z
N MET A 1 2.02 23.80 -13.68
CA MET A 1 1.69 24.17 -12.28
C MET A 1 2.80 23.66 -11.36
N LYS A 2 3.50 24.53 -10.62
CA LYS A 2 4.53 24.08 -9.66
C LYS A 2 3.83 23.38 -8.49
N ARG A 3 4.06 22.08 -8.30
CA ARG A 3 3.57 21.35 -7.11
C ARG A 3 4.13 22.03 -5.86
N ARG A 4 3.25 22.60 -5.03
CA ARG A 4 3.60 23.12 -3.71
C ARG A 4 4.12 21.96 -2.86
N ARG A 5 5.32 22.09 -2.29
CA ARG A 5 5.90 21.04 -1.45
C ARG A 5 5.08 20.96 -0.16
N LEU A 6 4.53 19.78 0.14
CA LEU A 6 3.75 19.55 1.35
C LEU A 6 4.65 19.65 2.59
N ASN A 7 4.20 20.38 3.63
CA ASN A 7 4.88 20.42 4.92
C ASN A 7 4.74 19.06 5.65
N ALA A 8 5.53 18.82 6.70
CA ALA A 8 5.55 17.53 7.39
C ALA A 8 4.19 17.11 7.97
N ARG A 9 3.48 18.05 8.62
CA ARG A 9 2.13 17.81 9.17
C ARG A 9 1.14 17.40 8.09
N THR A 10 1.11 18.12 6.97
CA THR A 10 0.22 17.81 5.84
C THR A 10 0.55 16.47 5.21
N ARG A 11 1.85 16.11 5.07
CA ARG A 11 2.22 14.77 4.59
C ARG A 11 1.73 13.68 5.54
N GLY A 12 1.92 13.85 6.85
CA GLY A 12 1.41 12.92 7.85
C GLY A 12 -0.10 12.73 7.76
N LEU A 13 -0.85 13.84 7.64
CA LEU A 13 -2.30 13.81 7.50
C LEU A 13 -2.75 13.05 6.24
N VAL A 14 -2.14 13.34 5.08
CA VAL A 14 -2.44 12.63 3.83
C VAL A 14 -2.16 11.13 3.96
N ARG A 15 -1.03 10.76 4.56
CA ARG A 15 -0.68 9.34 4.76
C ARG A 15 -1.65 8.64 5.72
N GLN A 16 -2.09 9.30 6.78
CA GLN A 16 -3.06 8.74 7.73
C GLN A 16 -4.43 8.53 7.08
N ILE A 17 -4.93 9.52 6.34
CA ILE A 17 -6.21 9.40 5.63
C ILE A 17 -6.12 8.28 4.58
N ALA A 18 -5.03 8.24 3.81
CA ALA A 18 -4.83 7.19 2.83
C ALA A 18 -4.70 5.80 3.45
N ALA A 19 -4.09 5.65 4.64
CA ALA A 19 -4.03 4.38 5.35
C ALA A 19 -5.43 3.84 5.64
N TRP A 20 -6.31 4.68 6.19
CA TRP A 20 -7.72 4.34 6.42
C TRP A 20 -8.45 3.96 5.13
N CYS A 21 -8.30 4.76 4.07
CA CYS A 21 -8.98 4.52 2.80
C CYS A 21 -8.49 3.26 2.06
N LEU A 22 -7.28 2.77 2.37
CA LEU A 22 -6.67 1.60 1.74
C LEU A 22 -6.75 0.34 2.62
N HIS A 23 -7.30 0.46 3.84
CA HIS A 23 -7.67 -0.71 4.63
C HIS A 23 -8.91 -1.39 4.08
N TYR A 24 -9.02 -2.70 4.37
CA TYR A 24 -10.25 -3.42 4.11
C TYR A 24 -11.43 -2.68 4.76
N PRO A 25 -12.51 -2.39 4.02
CA PRO A 25 -13.60 -1.62 4.55
C PRO A 25 -14.34 -2.46 5.58
N ASP A 26 -14.38 -1.97 6.81
CA ASP A 26 -15.04 -2.63 7.93
C ASP A 26 -15.92 -1.63 8.72
N ALA A 27 -16.50 -2.10 9.81
CA ALA A 27 -17.34 -1.27 10.67
C ALA A 27 -16.56 -0.14 11.35
N GLU A 28 -15.24 -0.27 11.57
CA GLU A 28 -14.42 0.80 12.13
C GLU A 28 -14.23 1.90 11.08
N LEU A 29 -13.85 1.57 9.85
CA LEU A 29 -13.74 2.54 8.76
C LEU A 29 -15.03 3.35 8.62
N VAL A 30 -16.19 2.69 8.59
CA VAL A 30 -17.50 3.38 8.47
C VAL A 30 -17.70 4.39 9.61
N ARG A 31 -17.30 4.05 10.84
CA ARG A 31 -17.37 4.98 11.98
C ARG A 31 -16.40 6.16 11.86
N GLN A 32 -15.25 5.95 11.22
CA GLN A 32 -14.23 6.99 11.03
C GLN A 32 -14.52 7.91 9.84
N LEU A 33 -15.36 7.51 8.87
CA LEU A 33 -15.63 8.30 7.66
C LEU A 33 -15.99 9.78 7.92
N PRO A 34 -16.86 10.14 8.89
CA PRO A 34 -17.14 11.55 9.19
C PRO A 34 -15.88 12.33 9.59
N LEU A 35 -15.07 11.76 10.50
CA LEU A 35 -13.81 12.37 10.95
C LEU A 35 -12.80 12.48 9.81
N LEU A 36 -12.68 11.45 8.98
CA LEU A 36 -11.76 11.46 7.83
C LEU A 36 -12.15 12.53 6.81
N ARG A 37 -13.45 12.76 6.60
CA ARG A 37 -13.96 13.84 5.74
C ARG A 37 -13.63 15.21 6.30
N GLU A 38 -13.83 15.43 7.60
CA GLU A 38 -13.43 16.67 8.27
C GLU A 38 -11.91 16.90 8.17
N ALA A 39 -11.12 15.84 8.40
CA ALA A 39 -9.67 15.89 8.28
C ALA A 39 -9.21 16.23 6.85
N THR A 40 -9.89 15.74 5.81
CA THR A 40 -9.57 16.14 4.43
C THR A 40 -9.81 17.63 4.17
N ALA A 41 -10.70 18.31 4.90
CA ALA A 41 -10.91 19.74 4.75
C ALA A 41 -9.68 20.56 5.19
N GLU A 42 -8.86 20.06 6.13
CA GLU A 42 -7.59 20.70 6.51
C GLU A 42 -6.56 20.75 5.36
N LEU A 43 -6.76 19.94 4.31
CA LEU A 43 -5.88 19.94 3.13
C LEU A 43 -6.10 21.17 2.23
N GLY A 44 -7.25 21.86 2.35
CA GLY A 44 -7.59 23.04 1.52
C GLY A 44 -7.48 22.75 0.02
N ASP A 45 -6.98 23.73 -0.74
CA ASP A 45 -6.89 23.66 -2.22
C ASP A 45 -5.71 22.80 -2.74
N LEU A 46 -5.19 21.90 -1.92
CA LEU A 46 -4.12 21.00 -2.38
C LEU A 46 -4.66 20.05 -3.45
N PRO A 47 -3.92 19.80 -4.55
CA PRO A 47 -4.35 18.87 -5.59
C PRO A 47 -4.63 17.44 -5.10
N THR A 48 -4.06 17.06 -3.95
CA THR A 48 -4.26 15.76 -3.30
C THR A 48 -5.57 15.66 -2.51
N ALA A 49 -6.22 16.79 -2.19
CA ALA A 49 -7.44 16.82 -1.40
C ALA A 49 -8.62 16.22 -2.17
N GLU A 50 -8.83 16.67 -3.40
CA GLU A 50 -9.97 16.27 -4.23
C GLU A 50 -10.02 14.75 -4.50
N PRO A 51 -8.92 14.06 -4.90
CA PRO A 51 -8.96 12.61 -5.06
C PRO A 51 -9.30 11.85 -3.77
N LEU A 52 -8.81 12.32 -2.61
CA LEU A 52 -9.15 11.72 -1.31
C LEU A 52 -10.62 11.96 -0.94
N HIS A 53 -11.12 13.17 -1.18
CA HIS A 53 -12.52 13.52 -0.92
C HIS A 53 -13.47 12.63 -1.72
N ARG A 54 -13.21 12.47 -3.03
CA ARG A 54 -14.03 11.59 -3.89
C ARG A 54 -14.03 10.13 -3.43
N LEU A 55 -12.90 9.62 -2.95
CA LEU A 55 -12.85 8.27 -2.40
C LEU A 55 -13.63 8.16 -1.08
N LEU A 56 -13.50 9.13 -0.17
CA LEU A 56 -14.27 9.15 1.07
C LEU A 56 -15.77 9.30 0.81
N ASP A 57 -16.18 10.07 -0.19
CA ASP A 57 -17.57 10.19 -0.63
C ASP A 57 -18.08 8.88 -1.20
N HIS A 58 -17.28 8.20 -2.03
CA HIS A 58 -17.60 6.88 -2.54
C HIS A 58 -17.80 5.87 -1.40
N LEU A 59 -16.88 5.82 -0.43
CA LEU A 59 -16.98 4.92 0.71
C LEU A 59 -18.18 5.24 1.61
N ALA A 60 -18.48 6.53 1.85
CA ALA A 60 -19.63 6.95 2.66
C ALA A 60 -20.98 6.72 1.97
N GLY A 61 -21.02 6.80 0.64
CA GLY A 61 -22.23 6.59 -0.17
C GLY A 61 -22.49 5.13 -0.53
N THR A 62 -21.54 4.22 -0.27
CA THR A 62 -21.63 2.81 -0.67
C THR A 62 -21.99 1.93 0.54
N PRO A 63 -23.01 1.06 0.44
CA PRO A 63 -23.29 0.09 1.50
C PRO A 63 -22.07 -0.79 1.79
N LEU A 64 -21.76 -1.03 3.08
CA LEU A 64 -20.53 -1.73 3.49
C LEU A 64 -20.28 -3.06 2.73
N PRO A 65 -21.25 -3.98 2.56
CA PRO A 65 -21.01 -5.22 1.79
C PRO A 65 -20.61 -4.99 0.32
N VAL A 66 -21.08 -3.90 -0.28
CA VAL A 66 -20.72 -3.52 -1.65
C VAL A 66 -19.31 -2.93 -1.69
N ALA A 67 -18.94 -2.14 -0.68
CA ALA A 67 -17.58 -1.62 -0.54
C ALA A 67 -16.57 -2.73 -0.30
N GLU A 68 -16.89 -3.72 0.55
CA GLU A 68 -16.11 -4.93 0.79
C GLU A 68 -15.88 -5.72 -0.52
N GLN A 69 -16.94 -5.97 -1.27
CA GLN A 69 -16.82 -6.66 -2.56
C GLN A 69 -15.96 -5.89 -3.56
N HIS A 70 -16.15 -4.57 -3.67
CA HIS A 70 -15.35 -3.73 -4.55
C HIS A 70 -13.87 -3.72 -4.14
N TYR A 71 -13.57 -3.69 -2.84
CA TYR A 71 -12.21 -3.80 -2.32
C TYR A 71 -11.56 -5.11 -2.76
N ILE A 72 -12.25 -6.25 -2.56
CA ILE A 72 -11.76 -7.58 -2.95
C ILE A 72 -11.49 -7.63 -4.46
N GLU A 73 -12.42 -7.12 -5.28
CA GLU A 73 -12.28 -7.08 -6.74
C GLU A 73 -11.05 -6.27 -7.18
N VAL A 74 -10.77 -5.17 -6.51
CA VAL A 74 -9.63 -4.30 -6.82
C VAL A 74 -8.32 -4.92 -6.36
N PHE A 75 -8.22 -5.33 -5.10
CA PHE A 75 -6.95 -5.64 -4.44
C PHE A 75 -6.62 -7.13 -4.33
N ASP A 76 -7.63 -8.00 -4.13
CA ASP A 76 -7.40 -9.39 -3.73
C ASP A 76 -7.54 -10.36 -4.92
N VAL A 77 -8.37 -10.04 -5.91
CA VAL A 77 -8.54 -10.87 -7.11
C VAL A 77 -7.32 -10.83 -8.03
N SER A 78 -6.61 -9.70 -8.09
CA SER A 78 -5.47 -9.53 -9.01
C SER A 78 -4.20 -9.15 -8.26
N PRO A 79 -3.15 -9.99 -8.29
CA PRO A 79 -1.91 -9.69 -7.58
C PRO A 79 -1.20 -8.44 -8.15
N ARG A 80 -1.52 -8.03 -9.38
CA ARG A 80 -0.99 -6.80 -10.01
C ARG A 80 -1.42 -5.50 -9.32
N ARG A 81 -2.48 -5.55 -8.51
CA ARG A 81 -3.00 -4.42 -7.74
C ARG A 81 -2.85 -4.65 -6.24
N SER A 82 -2.14 -5.69 -5.82
CA SER A 82 -1.93 -6.02 -4.41
C SER A 82 -1.38 -4.84 -3.61
N LEU A 83 -1.79 -4.70 -2.35
CA LEU A 83 -1.25 -3.70 -1.42
C LEU A 83 0.02 -4.16 -0.69
N TYR A 84 0.52 -5.35 -1.00
CA TYR A 84 1.73 -5.93 -0.40
C TYR A 84 2.96 -5.59 -1.25
N LEU A 85 3.73 -4.58 -0.83
CA LEU A 85 4.70 -3.91 -1.71
C LEU A 85 5.90 -4.78 -2.08
N THR A 86 6.29 -5.74 -1.23
CA THR A 86 7.40 -6.65 -1.54
C THR A 86 7.05 -7.61 -2.67
N TRP A 87 5.77 -7.85 -2.94
CA TRP A 87 5.34 -8.66 -4.08
C TRP A 87 5.74 -8.02 -5.41
N PHE A 88 5.68 -6.69 -5.55
CA PHE A 88 6.14 -6.03 -6.78
C PHE A 88 7.65 -6.13 -7.00
N VAL A 89 8.43 -6.32 -5.93
CA VAL A 89 9.90 -6.35 -5.97
C VAL A 89 10.39 -7.78 -6.17
N HIS A 90 9.85 -8.72 -5.40
CA HIS A 90 10.35 -10.09 -5.31
C HIS A 90 9.37 -11.14 -5.84
N GLY A 91 8.12 -10.77 -6.10
CA GLY A 91 7.05 -11.70 -6.45
C GLY A 91 6.89 -12.81 -5.40
N ASP A 92 6.48 -13.99 -5.84
CA ASP A 92 6.31 -15.14 -4.94
C ASP A 92 7.58 -15.99 -4.91
N THR A 93 8.67 -15.37 -4.46
CA THR A 93 9.99 -16.04 -4.34
C THR A 93 10.44 -16.10 -2.89
N ARG A 94 11.37 -17.01 -2.59
CA ARG A 94 12.07 -17.07 -1.29
C ARG A 94 12.70 -15.74 -0.87
N LEU A 95 13.09 -14.89 -1.82
CA LEU A 95 13.63 -13.55 -1.54
C LEU A 95 12.60 -12.65 -0.85
N ARG A 96 11.30 -12.84 -1.14
CA ARG A 96 10.22 -12.11 -0.46
C ARG A 96 10.19 -12.41 1.03
N GLY A 97 10.39 -13.68 1.43
CA GLY A 97 10.44 -14.07 2.84
C GLY A 97 11.53 -13.34 3.63
N GLY A 98 12.72 -13.19 3.04
CA GLY A 98 13.81 -12.40 3.63
C GLY A 98 13.47 -10.92 3.77
N ALA A 99 12.87 -10.31 2.74
CA ALA A 99 12.43 -8.92 2.79
C ALA A 99 11.35 -8.68 3.87
N LEU A 100 10.40 -9.60 4.02
CA LEU A 100 9.38 -9.53 5.07
C LEU A 100 10.00 -9.63 6.47
N ALA A 101 11.00 -10.50 6.66
CA ALA A 101 11.71 -10.61 7.93
C ALA A 101 12.51 -9.34 8.28
N GLU A 102 13.17 -8.73 7.29
CA GLU A 102 13.85 -7.43 7.43
C GLU A 102 12.86 -6.34 7.88
N LEU A 103 11.73 -6.21 7.16
CA LEU A 103 10.69 -5.24 7.49
C LEU A 103 10.15 -5.44 8.90
N ALA A 104 9.80 -6.68 9.27
CA ALA A 104 9.34 -6.97 10.63
C ALA A 104 10.40 -6.61 11.69
N GLY A 105 11.69 -6.77 11.37
CA GLY A 105 12.80 -6.32 12.20
C GLY A 105 12.83 -4.80 12.40
N ILE A 106 12.61 -4.04 11.34
CA ILE A 106 12.54 -2.57 11.39
C ILE A 106 11.39 -2.10 12.28
N PHE A 107 10.18 -2.65 12.11
CA PHE A 107 9.04 -2.31 12.96
C PHE A 107 9.36 -2.55 14.44
N ARG A 108 9.90 -3.73 14.77
CA ARG A 108 10.29 -4.09 16.15
C ARG A 108 11.37 -3.17 16.73
N ALA A 109 12.36 -2.80 15.93
CA ALA A 109 13.44 -1.91 16.36
C ALA A 109 12.92 -0.52 16.76
N HIS A 110 11.76 -0.11 16.24
CA HIS A 110 11.07 1.13 16.58
C HIS A 110 9.91 0.94 17.58
N GLY A 111 9.76 -0.24 18.18
CA GLY A 111 8.75 -0.52 19.20
C GLY A 111 7.35 -0.85 18.66
N PHE A 112 7.22 -1.15 17.36
CA PHE A 112 5.96 -1.51 16.73
C PHE A 112 5.85 -3.02 16.49
N ARG A 113 4.62 -3.51 16.48
CA ARG A 113 4.28 -4.90 16.13
C ARG A 113 3.17 -4.86 15.07
N ILE A 114 3.31 -5.67 14.02
CA ILE A 114 2.24 -5.87 13.05
C ILE A 114 1.13 -6.70 13.70
N ALA A 115 -0.11 -6.39 13.34
CA ALA A 115 -1.28 -7.17 13.76
C ALA A 115 -1.16 -8.64 13.33
N ASP A 116 -1.75 -9.53 14.12
CA ASP A 116 -1.69 -10.95 13.83
C ASP A 116 -2.42 -11.27 12.52
N GLY A 117 -1.76 -12.02 11.63
CA GLY A 117 -2.29 -12.34 10.29
C GLY A 117 -1.96 -11.34 9.19
N GLU A 118 -1.36 -10.18 9.52
CA GLU A 118 -0.97 -9.16 8.55
C GLU A 118 0.54 -9.16 8.28
N LEU A 119 0.97 -8.67 7.12
CA LEU A 119 2.39 -8.60 6.73
C LEU A 119 2.95 -7.17 6.87
N PRO A 120 4.25 -7.03 7.19
CA PRO A 120 4.87 -5.71 7.40
C PRO A 120 5.05 -4.88 6.11
N ASP A 121 4.80 -5.47 4.93
CA ASP A 121 4.85 -4.78 3.64
C ASP A 121 3.48 -4.32 3.13
N TYR A 122 2.42 -4.52 3.92
CA TYR A 122 1.11 -4.00 3.62
C TYR A 122 1.13 -2.46 3.64
N LEU A 123 0.72 -1.85 2.53
CA LEU A 123 0.85 -0.40 2.32
C LEU A 123 0.20 0.44 3.44
N PRO A 124 -1.04 0.17 3.91
CA PRO A 124 -1.61 0.85 5.07
C PRO A 124 -0.73 0.79 6.33
N ALA A 125 -0.18 -0.38 6.66
CA ALA A 125 0.70 -0.53 7.82
C ALA A 125 2.00 0.29 7.66
N LEU A 126 2.56 0.35 6.45
CA LEU A 126 3.72 1.20 6.15
C LEU A 126 3.39 2.71 6.24
N LEU A 127 2.17 3.11 5.86
CA LEU A 127 1.71 4.49 5.99
C LEU A 127 1.56 4.88 7.46
N GLU A 128 0.92 4.04 8.28
CA GLU A 128 0.79 4.27 9.73
C GLU A 128 2.16 4.33 10.39
N PHE A 129 3.06 3.39 10.07
CA PHE A 129 4.43 3.41 10.55
C PHE A 129 5.18 4.70 10.15
N SER A 130 4.95 5.21 8.94
CA SER A 130 5.55 6.47 8.49
C SER A 130 5.09 7.71 9.28
N VAL A 131 3.88 7.67 9.84
CA VAL A 131 3.36 8.72 10.72
C VAL A 131 3.90 8.54 12.13
N ALA A 132 3.85 7.32 12.65
CA ALA A 132 4.20 7.03 14.04
C ALA A 132 5.71 7.09 14.32
N ALA A 133 6.54 6.59 13.39
CA ALA A 133 8.00 6.56 13.52
C ALA A 133 8.70 7.78 12.87
N ALA A 134 7.96 8.70 12.26
CA ALA A 134 8.48 9.88 11.55
C ALA A 134 9.61 9.52 10.55
N ASP A 135 10.81 10.11 10.68
CA ASP A 135 11.90 10.00 9.70
C ASP A 135 12.25 8.55 9.30
N PRO A 136 12.47 7.59 10.23
CA PRO A 136 12.64 6.18 9.88
C PRO A 136 11.53 5.60 9.00
N GLY A 137 10.28 5.89 9.33
CA GLY A 137 9.13 5.40 8.59
C GLY A 137 8.95 6.12 7.24
N GLU A 138 9.26 7.43 7.16
CA GLU A 138 9.31 8.18 5.90
C GLU A 138 10.37 7.61 4.95
N ALA A 139 11.55 7.28 5.48
CA ALA A 139 12.64 6.68 4.72
C ALA A 139 12.26 5.28 4.20
N LEU A 140 11.68 4.45 5.08
CA LEU A 140 11.21 3.12 4.72
C LEU A 140 10.14 3.17 3.62
N LEU A 141 9.11 4.02 3.78
CA LEU A 141 8.08 4.20 2.78
C LEU A 141 8.66 4.71 1.45
N GLY A 142 9.66 5.60 1.51
CA GLY A 142 10.42 6.08 0.35
C GLY A 142 11.11 4.98 -0.45
N ARG A 143 11.57 3.89 0.20
CA ARG A 143 12.17 2.72 -0.50
C ARG A 143 11.19 2.07 -1.46
N PHE A 144 9.89 2.06 -1.14
CA PHE A 144 8.86 1.42 -1.96
C PHE A 144 8.21 2.34 -2.99
N ARG A 145 8.70 3.58 -3.16
CA ARG A 145 8.12 4.54 -4.11
C ARG A 145 7.91 3.96 -5.52
N PRO A 146 8.84 3.20 -6.13
CA PRO A 146 8.60 2.59 -7.44
C PRO A 146 7.45 1.56 -7.47
N ALA A 147 7.27 0.80 -6.38
CA ALA A 147 6.17 -0.15 -6.24
C ALA A 147 4.82 0.57 -6.13
N ILE A 148 4.78 1.67 -5.35
CA ILE A 148 3.60 2.52 -5.21
C ILE A 148 3.26 3.21 -6.55
N GLU A 149 4.26 3.64 -7.34
CA GLU A 149 4.04 4.18 -8.68
C GLU A 149 3.47 3.13 -9.65
N LEU A 150 3.96 1.89 -9.58
CA LEU A 150 3.40 0.79 -10.38
C LEU A 150 1.96 0.49 -9.95
N LEU A 151 1.68 0.40 -8.66
CA LEU A 151 0.34 0.20 -8.12
C LEU A 151 -0.62 1.29 -8.61
N HIS A 152 -0.23 2.57 -8.51
CA HIS A 152 -1.05 3.68 -9.01
C HIS A 152 -1.41 3.54 -10.50
N ARG A 153 -0.44 3.18 -11.35
CA ARG A 153 -0.72 2.91 -12.78
C ARG A 153 -1.71 1.77 -12.96
N LYS A 154 -1.56 0.67 -12.21
CA LYS A 154 -2.44 -0.51 -12.28
C LYS A 154 -3.84 -0.25 -11.77
N LEU A 155 -4.02 0.63 -10.79
CA LEU A 155 -5.34 1.08 -10.35
C LEU A 155 -5.98 2.01 -11.40
N GLY A 156 -5.19 2.85 -12.07
CA GLY A 156 -5.68 3.68 -13.17
C GLY A 156 -6.17 2.90 -14.40
N GLU A 157 -5.63 1.70 -14.66
CA GLU A 157 -6.08 0.81 -15.73
C GLU A 157 -7.51 0.28 -15.53
N VAL A 158 -8.03 0.32 -14.29
CA VAL A 158 -9.36 -0.19 -13.92
C VAL A 158 -10.30 0.90 -13.38
N ASP A 159 -9.90 2.18 -13.53
CA ASP A 159 -10.68 3.37 -13.17
C ASP A 159 -11.32 3.33 -11.76
N THR A 160 -10.55 2.88 -10.77
CA THR A 160 -11.04 2.77 -9.38
C THR A 160 -10.73 4.03 -8.56
N PRO A 161 -11.63 4.48 -7.66
CA PRO A 161 -11.39 5.63 -6.79
C PRO A 161 -10.17 5.46 -5.88
N TYR A 162 -9.75 4.22 -5.57
CA TYR A 162 -8.55 3.96 -4.79
C TYR A 162 -7.26 4.49 -5.45
N ALA A 163 -7.24 4.68 -6.78
CA ALA A 163 -6.13 5.32 -7.47
C ALA A 163 -5.85 6.73 -6.92
N GLY A 164 -6.90 7.45 -6.50
CA GLY A 164 -6.79 8.78 -5.89
C GLY A 164 -6.02 8.78 -4.57
N ALA A 165 -6.27 7.78 -3.71
CA ALA A 165 -5.53 7.63 -2.45
C ALA A 165 -4.06 7.29 -2.70
N VAL A 166 -3.77 6.38 -3.63
CA VAL A 166 -2.38 6.01 -3.96
C VAL A 166 -1.64 7.20 -4.59
N LEU A 167 -2.31 8.01 -5.40
CA LEU A 167 -1.74 9.26 -5.91
C LEU A 167 -1.40 10.24 -4.78
N ALA A 168 -2.31 10.41 -3.81
CA ALA A 168 -2.07 11.27 -2.65
C ALA A 168 -0.89 10.77 -1.80
N VAL A 169 -0.75 9.45 -1.64
CA VAL A 169 0.42 8.83 -1.02
C VAL A 169 1.70 9.20 -1.76
N LEU A 170 1.74 9.06 -3.10
CA LEU A 170 2.93 9.40 -3.90
C LEU A 170 3.35 10.88 -3.76
N ASP A 171 2.40 11.77 -3.49
CA ASP A 171 2.65 13.20 -3.26
C ASP A 171 3.15 13.48 -1.84
N ALA A 172 2.78 12.62 -0.89
CA ALA A 172 3.21 12.67 0.49
C ALA A 172 4.48 11.83 0.78
N VAL A 173 4.94 10.96 -0.10
CA VAL A 173 6.15 10.14 0.09
C VAL A 173 7.40 10.95 -0.34
N PRO A 174 8.44 11.08 0.50
CA PRO A 174 9.67 11.73 0.09
C PRO A 174 10.37 10.93 -1.01
N ARG A 175 11.10 11.61 -1.89
CA ARG A 175 11.99 10.92 -2.82
C ARG A 175 13.16 10.32 -2.03
N SER A 176 13.30 9.00 -2.10
CA SER A 176 14.47 8.29 -1.57
C SER A 176 15.58 8.21 -2.61
N ARG A 177 16.84 8.22 -2.17
CA ARG A 177 18.00 7.87 -3.01
C ARG A 177 18.13 6.36 -3.17
N GLU A 178 17.68 5.60 -2.17
CA GLU A 178 17.68 4.15 -2.14
C GLU A 178 16.25 3.65 -2.32
N THR A 179 15.96 3.09 -3.49
CA THR A 179 14.64 2.55 -3.83
C THR A 179 14.76 1.07 -4.17
N ALA A 180 13.78 0.28 -3.75
CA ALA A 180 13.65 -1.10 -4.20
C ALA A 180 13.37 -1.11 -5.71
N ALA A 181 14.19 -1.85 -6.45
CA ALA A 181 14.03 -1.99 -7.88
C ALA A 181 12.80 -2.85 -8.17
N VAL A 182 11.85 -2.31 -8.94
CA VAL A 182 10.69 -3.07 -9.42
C VAL A 182 11.04 -3.65 -10.80
N PRO A 183 11.13 -4.97 -10.94
CA PRO A 183 11.40 -5.60 -12.23
C PRO A 183 10.23 -5.39 -13.22
N ALA A 184 10.51 -5.52 -14.52
CA ALA A 184 9.50 -5.34 -15.57
C ALA A 184 8.36 -6.38 -15.49
N GLN A 185 8.65 -7.56 -14.93
CA GLN A 185 7.67 -8.60 -14.60
C GLN A 185 7.96 -9.08 -13.19
N ALA A 186 6.90 -9.29 -12.38
CA ALA A 186 7.06 -9.83 -11.04
C ALA A 186 7.74 -11.21 -11.13
N PRO A 187 8.82 -11.46 -10.37
CA PRO A 187 9.50 -12.74 -10.39
C PRO A 187 8.56 -13.85 -9.94
N THR A 188 8.40 -14.89 -10.76
CA THR A 188 7.67 -16.10 -10.37
C THR A 188 8.69 -17.19 -10.08
N GLU A 189 8.74 -17.69 -8.85
CA GLU A 189 9.48 -18.93 -8.58
C GLU A 189 8.62 -20.10 -9.09
N LEU A 190 9.14 -20.89 -10.04
CA LEU A 190 8.53 -22.15 -10.46
C LEU A 190 8.76 -23.20 -9.36
N VAL A 191 8.03 -23.10 -8.25
CA VAL A 191 8.14 -24.08 -7.17
C VAL A 191 7.48 -25.39 -7.63
N GLY A 192 8.27 -26.45 -7.81
CA GLY A 192 7.76 -27.82 -7.92
C GLY A 192 7.56 -28.42 -9.32
N LEU A 193 8.10 -27.84 -10.40
CA LEU A 193 8.07 -28.47 -11.74
C LEU A 193 9.31 -29.33 -12.05
N GLN A 194 9.94 -29.95 -11.05
CA GLN A 194 10.70 -31.16 -11.34
C GLN A 194 9.69 -32.31 -11.36
N PRO A 195 9.50 -33.01 -12.50
CA PRO A 195 8.69 -34.20 -12.50
C PRO A 195 9.24 -35.16 -11.45
N PHE A 196 8.45 -35.46 -10.43
CA PHE A 196 8.75 -36.51 -9.44
C PHE A 196 8.72 -37.92 -10.05
N LEU A 197 8.68 -38.05 -11.38
CA LEU A 197 8.24 -39.25 -12.09
C LEU A 197 9.35 -40.06 -12.78
N LEU A 198 10.64 -39.80 -12.55
CA LEU A 198 11.67 -40.74 -13.01
C LEU A 198 12.73 -40.97 -11.93
N ARG A 199 12.66 -42.14 -11.30
CA ARG A 199 13.86 -42.83 -10.81
C ARG A 199 14.20 -43.87 -11.87
N GLU A 200 15.37 -43.76 -12.49
CA GLU A 200 15.94 -44.88 -13.23
C GLU A 200 16.10 -46.04 -12.24
N GLY A 201 15.34 -47.11 -12.45
CA GLY A 201 15.58 -48.36 -11.76
C GLY A 201 16.92 -48.90 -12.23
N SER A 202 17.90 -48.95 -11.34
CA SER A 202 19.13 -49.70 -11.59
C SER A 202 18.78 -51.17 -11.83
N ARG A 203 19.04 -51.66 -13.04
CA ARG A 203 19.48 -53.03 -13.32
C ARG A 203 20.52 -53.02 -14.41
#